data_AF-A0A9W9ZFQ3-F1
#
_entry.id   AF-A0A9W9ZFQ3-F1
#
_cell.length_a   1.000
_cell.length_b   1.000
_cell.length_c   1.000
_cell.angle_alpha   90.00
_cell.angle_beta   90.00
_cell.angle_gamma   90.00
#
_symmetry.space_group_name_H-M   'P 1'
#
loop_
_entity.id
_entity.type
_entity.pdbx_description
1 polymer ?
#
loop_
_entity_poly.entity_id
_entity_poly.type
_entity_poly.pdbx_seq_one_letter_code
_entity_poly.pdbx_strand_id
1 'polypeptide(L)'
;MAQSCEVEANCEPLARSFYQHLASGVVNKGNEAVVDLPADVYQSFVNYGFEKEIQARCDDKDRFFRELFFPNIASVPPQLRYDLVLYALDEKKGDFDHLIKTYPCIPTTPDGETLKCPGQLITHTKPPPRCLVLKRRFPFGTKATFLDSMRLARLEQLGMLTDDLQWPEVAERAESIDLLNGCSSEAALKRLKALMDHLERKLRCENGIPFPDDVHNRLLQAKFLQYLKNQRSFPLSWKGDEVQTGTGTVLLSPIESFLKSKKYLVCCSEPIVDQFVPTVVQKFLHFDKRQATFEHVSTQLNVAASTNTGSLDSCESQQLHEVCLAAYKLS
;
A
#
# COMPACT_ATOMS: atom_id res chain seq x y z
N MET A 1 4.59 -52.01 -15.47
CA MET A 1 3.46 -51.05 -15.45
C MET A 1 4.07 -49.68 -15.22
N ALA A 2 4.48 -49.02 -16.30
CA ALA A 2 4.96 -47.64 -16.24
C ALA A 2 3.71 -46.75 -16.17
N GLN A 3 3.57 -46.04 -15.06
CA GLN A 3 2.49 -45.09 -14.82
C GLN A 3 2.70 -43.95 -15.80
N SER A 4 1.84 -43.86 -16.83
CA SER A 4 1.85 -42.73 -17.75
C SER A 4 1.73 -41.45 -16.93
N CYS A 5 2.27 -40.34 -17.43
CA CYS A 5 2.10 -39.00 -16.87
C CYS A 5 0.61 -38.67 -16.71
N GLU A 6 -0.02 -39.16 -15.64
CA GLU A 6 -1.35 -38.82 -15.22
C GLU A 6 -1.25 -37.40 -14.67
N VAL A 7 -1.34 -36.44 -15.58
CA VAL A 7 -1.92 -35.16 -15.23
C VAL A 7 -3.27 -35.51 -14.60
N GLU A 8 -3.41 -35.30 -13.29
CA GLU A 8 -4.61 -35.68 -12.53
C GLU A 8 -5.87 -35.34 -13.34
N ALA A 9 -6.90 -36.19 -13.29
CA ALA A 9 -8.08 -36.16 -14.17
C ALA A 9 -8.78 -34.78 -14.34
N ASN A 10 -8.54 -33.84 -13.43
CA ASN A 10 -9.07 -32.47 -13.48
C ASN A 10 -8.19 -31.47 -14.25
N CYS A 11 -6.88 -31.71 -14.38
CA CYS A 11 -5.94 -30.82 -15.07
C CYS A 11 -5.75 -31.19 -16.54
N GLU A 12 -5.90 -32.45 -16.91
CA GLU A 12 -5.80 -32.90 -18.30
C GLU A 12 -6.75 -32.14 -19.26
N PRO A 13 -8.05 -31.96 -18.97
CA PRO A 13 -8.94 -31.21 -19.85
C PRO A 13 -8.57 -29.71 -19.94
N LEU A 14 -8.02 -29.14 -18.87
CA LEU A 14 -7.57 -27.74 -18.85
C LEU A 14 -6.30 -27.56 -19.69
N ALA A 15 -5.33 -28.47 -19.53
CA ALA A 15 -4.11 -28.49 -20.33
C ALA A 15 -4.43 -28.67 -21.82
N ARG A 16 -5.34 -29.60 -22.17
CA ARG A 16 -5.82 -29.79 -23.55
C ARG A 16 -6.44 -28.52 -24.12
N SER A 17 -7.30 -27.84 -23.36
CA SER A 17 -7.91 -26.56 -23.76
C SER A 17 -6.86 -25.46 -23.97
N PHE A 18 -5.81 -25.44 -23.14
CA PHE A 18 -4.67 -24.54 -23.29
C PHE A 18 -3.86 -24.84 -24.55
N TYR A 19 -3.55 -26.11 -24.83
CA TYR A 19 -2.83 -26.49 -26.05
C TYR A 19 -3.62 -26.19 -27.32
N GLN A 20 -4.94 -26.35 -27.32
CA GLN A 20 -5.79 -25.91 -28.44
C GLN A 20 -5.70 -24.39 -28.65
N HIS A 21 -5.65 -23.61 -27.56
CA HIS A 21 -5.43 -22.17 -27.63
C HIS A 21 -4.03 -21.82 -28.18
N LEU A 22 -2.97 -22.53 -27.74
CA LEU A 22 -1.61 -22.37 -28.28
C LEU A 22 -1.58 -22.63 -29.79
N ALA A 23 -2.18 -23.74 -30.23
CA ALA A 23 -2.21 -24.17 -31.63
C ALA A 23 -2.96 -23.20 -32.56
N SER A 24 -3.82 -22.34 -32.00
CA SER A 24 -4.47 -21.26 -32.75
C SER A 24 -3.53 -20.09 -33.10
N GLY A 25 -2.28 -20.12 -32.65
CA GLY A 25 -1.21 -19.18 -33.02
C GLY A 25 -1.06 -17.96 -32.12
N VAL A 26 -1.71 -17.94 -30.95
CA VAL A 26 -1.77 -16.77 -30.05
C VAL A 26 -0.60 -16.73 -29.05
N VAL A 27 0.10 -17.85 -28.84
CA VAL A 27 1.19 -17.98 -27.86
C VAL A 27 2.30 -18.85 -28.47
N ASN A 28 3.45 -18.24 -28.77
CA ASN A 28 4.56 -18.93 -29.43
C ASN A 28 5.68 -19.23 -28.43
N LYS A 29 6.01 -20.52 -28.23
CA LYS A 29 7.29 -20.94 -27.66
C LYS A 29 8.26 -21.24 -28.81
N GLY A 30 8.74 -20.18 -29.48
CA GLY A 30 9.61 -20.32 -30.65
C GLY A 30 8.95 -21.05 -31.84
N ASN A 31 9.75 -21.73 -32.66
CA ASN A 31 9.31 -22.48 -33.85
C ASN A 31 8.76 -23.89 -33.55
N GLU A 32 8.51 -24.24 -32.29
CA GLU A 32 8.08 -25.58 -31.87
C GLU A 32 6.56 -25.61 -31.62
N ALA A 33 5.87 -26.57 -32.25
CA ALA A 33 4.43 -26.78 -32.07
C ALA A 33 4.19 -27.76 -30.91
N VAL A 34 3.34 -27.38 -29.95
CA VAL A 34 2.90 -28.30 -28.90
C VAL A 34 1.58 -28.95 -29.31
N VAL A 35 1.51 -30.27 -29.21
CA VAL A 35 0.37 -31.08 -29.64
C VAL A 35 -0.03 -32.04 -28.53
N ASP A 36 -1.34 -32.20 -28.35
CA ASP A 36 -1.89 -33.26 -27.51
C ASP A 36 -1.59 -34.61 -28.16
N LEU A 37 -0.80 -35.44 -27.49
CA LEU A 37 -0.32 -36.71 -28.02
C LEU A 37 -1.29 -37.83 -27.59
N PRO A 38 -2.04 -38.44 -28.52
CA PRO A 38 -2.94 -39.53 -28.19
C PRO A 38 -2.19 -40.70 -27.54
N ALA A 39 -2.86 -41.39 -26.59
CA ALA A 39 -2.24 -42.44 -25.79
C ALA A 39 -1.71 -43.61 -26.64
N ASP A 40 -2.40 -43.96 -27.72
CA ASP A 40 -1.99 -44.98 -28.70
C ASP A 40 -0.73 -44.56 -29.48
N VAL A 41 -0.61 -43.28 -29.81
CA VAL A 41 0.59 -42.73 -30.45
C VAL A 41 1.75 -42.71 -29.47
N TYR A 42 1.54 -42.27 -28.22
CA TYR A 42 2.56 -42.36 -27.17
C TYR A 42 3.03 -43.80 -26.96
N GLN A 43 2.09 -44.75 -26.87
CA GLN A 43 2.40 -46.17 -26.69
C GLN A 43 3.20 -46.74 -27.87
N SER A 44 2.97 -46.21 -29.08
CA SER A 44 3.79 -46.58 -30.25
C SER A 44 5.26 -46.18 -30.04
N PHE A 45 5.55 -44.96 -29.58
CA PHE A 45 6.93 -44.56 -29.26
C PHE A 45 7.59 -45.46 -28.21
N VAL A 46 6.84 -45.82 -27.15
CA VAL A 46 7.32 -46.75 -26.12
C VAL A 46 7.64 -48.12 -26.72
N ASN A 47 6.74 -48.67 -27.55
CA ASN A 47 6.92 -49.99 -28.17
C ASN A 47 8.12 -50.05 -29.12
N TYR A 48 8.49 -48.93 -29.75
CA TYR A 48 9.66 -48.82 -30.63
C TYR A 48 10.95 -48.41 -29.89
N GLY A 49 10.93 -48.33 -28.56
CA GLY A 49 12.12 -48.05 -27.74
C GLY A 49 12.51 -46.57 -27.62
N PHE A 50 11.62 -45.65 -28.01
CA PHE A 50 11.83 -44.19 -27.95
C PHE A 50 11.21 -43.52 -26.70
N GLU A 51 11.01 -44.28 -25.62
CA GLU A 51 10.33 -43.79 -24.40
C GLU A 51 11.06 -42.60 -23.77
N LYS A 52 12.40 -42.65 -23.70
CA LYS A 52 13.19 -41.58 -23.07
C LYS A 52 13.16 -40.29 -23.90
N GLU A 53 13.23 -40.43 -25.21
CA GLU A 53 13.19 -39.33 -26.17
C GLU A 53 11.83 -38.65 -26.20
N ILE A 54 10.74 -39.43 -26.16
CA ILE A 54 9.39 -38.87 -26.13
C ILE A 54 9.08 -38.25 -24.75
N GLN A 55 9.46 -38.89 -23.64
CA GLN A 55 9.29 -38.32 -22.29
C GLN A 55 10.05 -37.02 -22.10
N ALA A 56 11.29 -36.92 -22.60
CA ALA A 56 12.06 -35.68 -22.54
C ALA A 56 11.41 -34.51 -23.30
N ARG A 57 10.47 -34.81 -24.20
CA ARG A 57 9.69 -33.83 -24.98
C ARG A 57 8.26 -33.66 -24.50
N CYS A 58 7.74 -34.57 -23.68
CA CYS A 58 6.45 -34.41 -23.02
C CYS A 58 6.55 -33.34 -21.94
N ASP A 59 5.53 -32.48 -21.85
CA ASP A 59 5.36 -31.61 -20.71
C ASP A 59 4.67 -32.40 -19.60
N ASP A 60 5.33 -32.53 -18.46
CA ASP A 60 4.64 -32.93 -17.24
C ASP A 60 3.90 -31.74 -16.62
N LYS A 61 3.08 -32.02 -15.61
CA LYS A 61 2.28 -31.01 -14.90
C LYS A 61 3.13 -29.84 -14.39
N ASP A 62 4.32 -30.09 -13.83
CA ASP A 62 5.17 -29.02 -13.29
C ASP A 62 5.72 -28.14 -14.41
N ARG A 63 6.22 -28.77 -15.47
CA ARG A 63 6.75 -28.09 -16.65
C ARG A 63 5.68 -27.27 -17.37
N PHE A 64 4.46 -27.80 -17.49
CA PHE A 64 3.32 -27.07 -18.04
C PHE A 64 3.07 -25.76 -17.27
N PHE A 65 2.96 -25.82 -15.95
CA PHE A 65 2.72 -24.61 -15.15
C PHE A 65 3.91 -23.64 -15.19
N ARG A 66 5.13 -24.14 -14.99
CA ARG A 66 6.36 -23.32 -14.92
C ARG A 66 6.74 -22.69 -16.25
N GLU A 67 6.72 -23.45 -17.33
CA GLU A 67 7.30 -23.03 -18.61
C GLU A 67 6.27 -22.52 -19.61
N LEU A 68 5.00 -22.95 -19.51
CA LEU A 68 3.97 -22.61 -20.49
C LEU A 68 2.92 -21.68 -19.93
N PHE A 69 2.23 -22.06 -18.86
CA PHE A 69 1.06 -21.33 -18.40
C PHE A 69 1.41 -19.99 -17.74
N PHE A 70 2.13 -20.01 -16.62
CA PHE A 70 2.39 -18.79 -15.84
C PHE A 70 3.18 -17.72 -16.62
N PRO A 71 4.23 -18.06 -17.40
CA PRO A 71 4.93 -17.08 -18.24
C PRO A 71 4.03 -16.41 -19.28
N ASN A 72 2.99 -17.11 -19.76
CA ASN A 72 2.10 -16.62 -20.82
C ASN A 72 0.72 -16.21 -20.30
N ILE A 73 0.52 -16.11 -18.98
CA ILE A 73 -0.80 -15.98 -18.35
C ILE A 73 -1.66 -14.84 -18.89
N ALA A 74 -1.06 -13.73 -19.31
CA ALA A 74 -1.76 -12.57 -19.86
C ALA A 74 -2.43 -12.84 -21.23
N SER A 75 -1.91 -13.82 -21.98
CA SER A 75 -2.41 -14.21 -23.31
C SER A 75 -3.47 -15.32 -23.26
N VAL A 76 -3.72 -15.86 -22.07
CA VAL A 76 -4.69 -16.93 -21.85
C VAL A 76 -6.08 -16.34 -21.68
N PRO A 77 -7.12 -16.88 -22.35
CA PRO A 77 -8.49 -16.42 -22.19
C PRO A 77 -8.93 -16.43 -20.72
N PRO A 78 -9.68 -15.42 -20.24
CA PRO A 78 -9.96 -15.23 -18.82
C PRO A 78 -10.53 -16.47 -18.12
N GLN A 79 -11.46 -17.19 -18.77
CA GLN A 79 -12.10 -18.37 -18.18
C GLN A 79 -11.09 -19.50 -17.96
N LEU A 80 -10.39 -19.91 -19.02
CA LEU A 80 -9.36 -20.97 -18.94
C LEU A 80 -8.24 -20.61 -17.97
N ARG A 81 -7.84 -19.33 -17.96
CA ARG A 81 -6.86 -18.80 -17.03
C ARG A 81 -7.31 -18.95 -15.58
N TYR A 82 -8.58 -18.64 -15.27
CA TYR A 82 -9.10 -18.79 -13.91
C TYR A 82 -9.10 -20.24 -13.48
N ASP A 83 -9.55 -21.15 -14.34
CA ASP A 83 -9.62 -22.57 -14.01
C ASP A 83 -8.22 -23.13 -13.72
N LEU A 84 -7.21 -22.73 -14.51
CA LEU A 84 -5.82 -23.12 -14.30
C LEU A 84 -5.20 -22.50 -13.02
N VAL A 85 -5.48 -21.23 -12.73
CA VAL A 85 -5.00 -20.60 -11.48
C VAL A 85 -5.68 -21.21 -10.26
N LEU A 86 -6.99 -21.47 -10.32
CA LEU A 86 -7.72 -22.09 -9.22
C LEU A 86 -7.22 -23.52 -8.98
N TYR A 87 -6.95 -24.29 -10.04
CA TYR A 87 -6.32 -25.60 -9.91
C TYR A 87 -4.95 -25.50 -9.22
N ALA A 88 -4.09 -24.58 -9.65
CA ALA A 88 -2.78 -24.37 -9.02
C ALA A 88 -2.90 -23.91 -7.55
N LEU A 89 -3.89 -23.08 -7.24
CA LEU A 89 -4.18 -22.59 -5.88
C LEU A 89 -4.81 -23.68 -5.00
N ASP A 90 -5.51 -24.66 -5.56
CA ASP A 90 -6.13 -25.75 -4.78
C ASP A 90 -5.17 -26.93 -4.57
N GLU A 91 -4.02 -26.94 -5.24
CA GLU A 91 -3.00 -28.00 -5.13
C GLU A 91 -2.48 -28.14 -3.69
N LYS A 92 -2.73 -29.26 -3.03
CA LYS A 92 -2.47 -29.44 -1.59
C LYS A 92 -0.99 -29.41 -1.24
N LYS A 93 -0.11 -29.82 -2.16
CA LYS A 93 1.34 -29.88 -1.90
C LYS A 93 2.02 -28.52 -1.96
N GLY A 94 1.38 -27.51 -2.55
CA GLY A 94 1.97 -26.18 -2.72
C GLY A 94 3.06 -26.11 -3.79
N ASP A 95 3.12 -27.08 -4.69
CA ASP A 95 4.14 -27.17 -5.75
C ASP A 95 4.23 -25.88 -6.60
N PHE A 96 3.09 -25.19 -6.77
CA PHE A 96 2.97 -23.97 -7.56
C PHE A 96 2.95 -22.66 -6.74
N ASP A 97 3.11 -22.72 -5.42
CA ASP A 97 2.99 -21.54 -4.54
C ASP A 97 3.97 -20.43 -4.95
N HIS A 98 5.19 -20.79 -5.32
CA HIS A 98 6.20 -19.85 -5.78
C HIS A 98 5.82 -19.19 -7.13
N LEU A 99 5.11 -19.89 -8.03
CA LEU A 99 4.62 -19.33 -9.29
C LEU A 99 3.50 -18.33 -9.02
N ILE A 100 2.54 -18.70 -8.16
CA ILE A 100 1.42 -17.83 -7.77
C ILE A 100 1.95 -16.55 -7.09
N LYS A 101 3.01 -16.65 -6.28
CA LYS A 101 3.67 -15.49 -5.66
C LYS A 101 4.36 -14.58 -6.68
N THR A 102 4.94 -15.16 -7.73
CA THR A 102 5.80 -14.45 -8.69
C THR A 102 5.00 -13.77 -9.79
N TYR A 103 4.02 -14.46 -10.36
CA TYR A 103 3.27 -14.00 -11.52
C TYR A 103 1.95 -13.34 -11.12
N PRO A 104 1.58 -12.19 -11.73
CA PRO A 104 0.25 -11.62 -11.53
C PRO A 104 -0.82 -12.55 -12.10
N CYS A 105 -1.58 -13.23 -11.23
CA CYS A 105 -2.52 -14.27 -11.63
C CYS A 105 -3.92 -14.15 -10.99
N ILE A 106 -4.09 -13.28 -10.00
CA ILE A 106 -5.37 -13.10 -9.30
C ILE A 106 -6.09 -11.87 -9.88
N PRO A 107 -7.34 -12.01 -10.35
CA PRO A 107 -8.09 -10.88 -10.91
C PRO A 107 -8.52 -9.90 -9.82
N THR A 108 -8.52 -8.62 -10.17
CA THR A 108 -8.97 -7.52 -9.30
C THR A 108 -10.07 -6.67 -9.95
N THR A 109 -10.50 -7.03 -11.15
CA THR A 109 -11.55 -6.39 -11.94
C THR A 109 -12.49 -7.42 -12.57
N PRO A 110 -13.76 -7.06 -12.87
CA PRO A 110 -14.73 -7.98 -13.44
C PRO A 110 -14.36 -8.58 -14.81
N ASP A 111 -13.70 -7.78 -15.64
CA ASP A 111 -13.18 -8.17 -16.96
C ASP A 111 -11.98 -9.13 -16.87
N GLY A 112 -11.36 -9.26 -15.70
CA GLY A 112 -10.16 -10.06 -15.50
C GLY A 112 -8.89 -9.49 -16.11
N GLU A 113 -8.89 -8.28 -16.64
CA GLU A 113 -7.68 -7.74 -17.28
C GLU A 113 -6.62 -7.36 -16.24
N THR A 114 -7.03 -6.82 -15.10
CA THR A 114 -6.10 -6.42 -14.05
C THR A 114 -5.79 -7.60 -13.14
N LEU A 115 -4.65 -8.24 -13.38
CA LEU A 115 -4.11 -9.29 -12.52
C LEU A 115 -3.09 -8.74 -11.51
N LYS A 116 -3.05 -9.36 -10.33
CA LYS A 116 -2.10 -9.04 -9.25
C LYS A 116 -1.54 -10.32 -8.65
N CYS A 117 -0.33 -10.22 -8.11
CA CYS A 117 0.23 -11.27 -7.25
C CYS A 117 -0.45 -11.21 -5.87
N PRO A 118 -0.49 -12.32 -5.11
CA PRO A 118 -1.02 -12.32 -3.74
C PRO A 118 -0.47 -11.20 -2.87
N GLY A 119 0.85 -10.97 -2.89
CA GLY A 119 1.53 -9.89 -2.15
C GLY A 119 1.06 -8.47 -2.45
N GLN A 120 0.32 -8.26 -3.53
CA GLN A 120 -0.22 -6.96 -3.94
C GLN A 120 -1.72 -6.81 -3.62
N LEU A 121 -2.35 -7.86 -3.08
CA LEU A 121 -3.77 -7.91 -2.75
C LEU A 121 -4.02 -7.52 -1.30
N ILE A 122 -5.29 -7.18 -1.04
CA ILE A 122 -5.80 -6.89 0.30
C ILE A 122 -7.05 -7.74 0.55
N THR A 123 -7.14 -8.32 1.75
CA THR A 123 -8.27 -9.16 2.18
C THR A 123 -9.57 -8.35 2.29
N HIS A 124 -10.71 -9.02 2.10
CA HIS A 124 -12.04 -8.41 2.33
C HIS A 124 -12.50 -8.49 3.78
N THR A 125 -11.90 -9.35 4.61
CA THR A 125 -12.38 -9.67 5.96
C THR A 125 -12.04 -8.59 6.98
N LYS A 126 -10.82 -8.06 6.97
CA LYS A 126 -10.35 -6.99 7.87
C LYS A 126 -9.46 -5.97 7.13
N PRO A 127 -9.91 -5.38 6.02
CA PRO A 127 -9.07 -4.50 5.21
C PRO A 127 -8.61 -3.26 6.00
N PRO A 128 -7.46 -2.67 5.63
CA PRO A 128 -7.14 -1.32 6.04
C PRO A 128 -8.26 -0.35 5.63
N PRO A 129 -8.36 0.84 6.26
CA PRO A 129 -9.30 1.87 5.85
C PRO A 129 -9.27 2.11 4.34
N ARG A 130 -10.43 2.07 3.68
CA ARG A 130 -10.52 2.20 2.20
C ARG A 130 -9.83 3.45 1.64
N CYS A 131 -9.74 4.53 2.41
CA CYS A 131 -9.04 5.76 2.02
C CYS A 131 -7.52 5.59 1.96
N LEU A 132 -6.95 4.57 2.59
CA LEU A 132 -5.53 4.21 2.53
C LEU A 132 -5.24 3.10 1.50
N VAL A 133 -6.25 2.41 1.00
CA VAL A 133 -6.08 1.32 0.04
C VAL A 133 -5.93 1.86 -1.38
N LEU A 134 -4.97 1.33 -2.15
CA LEU A 134 -4.89 1.55 -3.59
C LEU A 134 -6.06 0.90 -4.32
N LYS A 135 -6.53 1.55 -5.40
CA LYS A 135 -7.58 0.98 -6.24
C LYS A 135 -7.14 -0.37 -6.79
N ARG A 136 -8.11 -1.27 -7.00
CA ARG A 136 -7.90 -2.59 -7.64
C ARG A 136 -6.91 -3.49 -6.88
N ARG A 137 -7.03 -3.54 -5.56
CA ARG A 137 -6.26 -4.47 -4.70
C ARG A 137 -7.09 -5.57 -4.06
N PHE A 138 -8.41 -5.48 -4.18
CA PHE A 138 -9.28 -6.54 -3.69
C PHE A 138 -9.37 -7.64 -4.75
N PRO A 139 -9.22 -8.93 -4.37
CA PRO A 139 -9.49 -10.02 -5.30
C PRO A 139 -10.95 -9.91 -5.79
N PHE A 140 -11.14 -10.19 -7.07
CA PHE A 140 -12.43 -10.24 -7.72
C PHE A 140 -12.83 -11.70 -7.95
N GLY A 141 -14.12 -12.00 -7.83
CA GLY A 141 -14.66 -13.33 -8.10
C GLY A 141 -15.95 -13.59 -7.34
N THR A 142 -16.20 -14.87 -7.09
CA THR A 142 -17.35 -15.42 -6.39
C THR A 142 -16.88 -16.39 -5.31
N LYS A 143 -17.78 -16.83 -4.44
CA LYS A 143 -17.49 -17.89 -3.44
C LYS A 143 -17.10 -19.23 -4.07
N ALA A 144 -17.38 -19.43 -5.36
CA ALA A 144 -16.95 -20.62 -6.10
C ALA A 144 -15.56 -20.45 -6.74
N THR A 145 -14.98 -19.25 -6.70
CA THR A 145 -13.68 -18.89 -7.33
C THR A 145 -12.76 -18.26 -6.28
N PHE A 146 -12.23 -17.06 -6.50
CA PHE A 146 -11.22 -16.42 -5.64
C PHE A 146 -11.74 -15.89 -4.31
N LEU A 147 -13.07 -15.84 -4.10
CA LEU A 147 -13.68 -15.40 -2.83
C LEU A 147 -14.16 -16.56 -1.96
N ASP A 148 -13.78 -17.79 -2.29
CA ASP A 148 -13.91 -18.93 -1.38
C ASP A 148 -13.06 -18.71 -0.10
N SER A 149 -13.55 -19.13 1.06
CA SER A 149 -12.86 -18.89 2.34
C SER A 149 -11.53 -19.62 2.45
N MET A 150 -11.42 -20.85 1.92
CA MET A 150 -10.18 -21.62 1.98
C MET A 150 -9.14 -21.03 1.03
N ARG A 151 -9.57 -20.59 -0.15
CA ARG A 151 -8.68 -19.93 -1.12
C ARG A 151 -8.22 -18.56 -0.65
N LEU A 152 -9.07 -17.77 0.01
CA LEU A 152 -8.67 -16.52 0.64
C LEU A 152 -7.63 -16.76 1.74
N ALA A 153 -7.85 -17.75 2.62
CA ALA A 153 -6.86 -18.13 3.64
C ALA A 153 -5.53 -18.55 3.01
N ARG A 154 -5.57 -19.25 1.87
CA ARG A 154 -4.36 -19.60 1.13
C ARG A 154 -3.68 -18.39 0.51
N LEU A 155 -4.43 -17.46 -0.07
CA LEU A 155 -3.87 -16.20 -0.58
C LEU A 155 -3.19 -15.39 0.54
N GLU A 156 -3.75 -15.38 1.77
CA GLU A 156 -3.12 -14.79 2.95
C GLU A 156 -1.77 -15.47 3.27
N GLN A 157 -1.71 -16.82 3.25
CA GLN A 157 -0.45 -17.57 3.41
C GLN A 157 0.56 -17.28 2.28
N LEU A 158 0.08 -16.94 1.09
CA LEU A 158 0.90 -16.56 -0.06
C LEU A 158 1.31 -15.07 -0.06
N GLY A 159 0.88 -14.29 0.94
CA GLY A 159 1.31 -12.90 1.15
C GLY A 159 0.24 -11.83 0.93
N MET A 160 -1.03 -12.20 0.72
CA MET A 160 -2.13 -11.22 0.68
C MET A 160 -2.22 -10.44 1.99
N LEU A 161 -2.24 -9.11 1.88
CA LEU A 161 -2.22 -8.22 3.03
C LEU A 161 -3.58 -8.22 3.72
N THR A 162 -3.60 -8.36 5.05
CA THR A 162 -4.85 -8.37 5.82
C THR A 162 -5.27 -6.96 6.22
N ASP A 163 -4.47 -6.29 7.04
CA ASP A 163 -4.81 -5.02 7.70
C ASP A 163 -3.61 -4.08 7.83
N ASP A 164 -2.45 -4.49 7.30
CA ASP A 164 -1.20 -3.78 7.45
C ASP A 164 -0.60 -3.38 6.09
N LEU A 165 -0.42 -2.08 5.91
CA LEU A 165 0.18 -1.54 4.70
C LEU A 165 1.69 -1.59 4.85
N GLN A 166 2.37 -1.96 3.77
CA GLN A 166 3.82 -1.93 3.74
C GLN A 166 4.32 -0.48 3.83
N TRP A 167 5.45 -0.27 4.50
CA TRP A 167 6.05 1.05 4.73
C TRP A 167 6.14 1.95 3.48
N PRO A 168 6.56 1.46 2.29
CA PRO A 168 6.56 2.26 1.06
C PRO A 168 5.17 2.77 0.65
N GLU A 169 4.12 2.01 0.93
CA GLU A 169 2.73 2.38 0.64
C GLU A 169 2.21 3.40 1.64
N VAL A 170 2.60 3.29 2.91
CA VAL A 170 2.29 4.30 3.93
C VAL A 170 2.85 5.66 3.53
N ALA A 171 4.11 5.70 3.06
CA ALA A 171 4.71 6.93 2.53
C ALA A 171 3.97 7.46 1.29
N GLU A 172 3.66 6.61 0.31
CA GLU A 172 2.88 7.02 -0.87
C GLU A 172 1.50 7.60 -0.46
N ARG A 173 0.89 7.04 0.59
CA ARG A 173 -0.39 7.53 1.09
C ARG A 173 -0.28 8.87 1.77
N ALA A 174 0.79 9.14 2.52
CA ALA A 174 1.06 10.45 3.06
C ALA A 174 1.23 11.50 1.95
N GLU A 175 2.04 11.21 0.93
CA GLU A 175 2.28 12.08 -0.23
C GLU A 175 0.99 12.40 -0.99
N SER A 176 0.09 11.42 -1.09
CA SER A 176 -1.18 11.59 -1.81
C SER A 176 -2.17 12.54 -1.14
N ILE A 177 -1.98 12.90 0.14
CA ILE A 177 -2.93 13.75 0.88
C ILE A 177 -2.90 15.17 0.34
N ASP A 178 -1.72 15.72 0.04
CA ASP A 178 -1.58 17.07 -0.56
C ASP A 178 -2.28 17.16 -1.91
N LEU A 179 -2.02 16.18 -2.78
CA LEU A 179 -2.67 16.06 -4.08
C LEU A 179 -4.19 15.95 -3.96
N LEU A 180 -4.68 15.14 -3.02
CA LEU A 180 -6.11 14.95 -2.79
C LEU A 180 -6.75 16.23 -2.24
N ASN A 181 -6.05 16.97 -1.40
CA ASN A 181 -6.56 18.19 -0.77
C ASN A 181 -6.84 19.30 -1.79
N GLY A 182 -6.09 19.35 -2.90
CA GLY A 182 -6.39 20.22 -4.04
C GLY A 182 -7.74 19.92 -4.72
N CYS A 183 -8.26 18.68 -4.59
CA CYS A 183 -9.56 18.28 -5.15
C CYS A 183 -10.68 18.23 -4.11
N SER A 184 -10.41 17.75 -2.90
CA SER A 184 -11.38 17.58 -1.82
C SER A 184 -10.69 17.58 -0.46
N SER A 185 -10.83 18.70 0.26
CA SER A 185 -10.28 18.83 1.62
C SER A 185 -10.91 17.84 2.61
N GLU A 186 -12.19 17.51 2.45
CA GLU A 186 -12.87 16.50 3.27
C GLU A 186 -12.26 15.10 3.07
N ALA A 187 -12.03 14.70 1.82
CA ALA A 187 -11.41 13.41 1.51
C ALA A 187 -9.97 13.35 2.00
N ALA A 188 -9.22 14.45 1.88
CA ALA A 188 -7.86 14.57 2.41
C ALA A 188 -7.84 14.43 3.94
N LEU A 189 -8.73 15.12 4.65
CA LEU A 189 -8.85 15.02 6.11
C LEU A 189 -9.23 13.59 6.54
N LYS A 190 -10.14 12.93 5.81
CA LYS A 190 -10.50 11.53 6.07
C LYS A 190 -9.30 10.59 5.89
N ARG A 191 -8.48 10.82 4.86
CA ARG A 191 -7.25 10.03 4.63
C ARG A 191 -6.20 10.31 5.71
N LEU A 192 -6.02 11.57 6.10
CA LEU A 192 -5.12 11.99 7.17
C LEU A 192 -5.44 11.28 8.49
N LYS A 193 -6.70 11.31 8.93
CA LYS A 193 -7.12 10.63 10.17
C LYS A 193 -6.80 9.13 10.12
N ALA A 194 -7.16 8.48 9.02
CA ALA A 194 -6.86 7.06 8.84
C ALA A 194 -5.35 6.78 8.83
N LEU A 195 -4.54 7.64 8.20
CA LEU A 195 -3.08 7.51 8.17
C LEU A 195 -2.48 7.61 9.58
N MET A 196 -2.96 8.57 10.39
CA MET A 196 -2.51 8.76 11.77
C MET A 196 -2.83 7.53 12.64
N ASP A 197 -4.06 7.02 12.56
CA ASP A 197 -4.47 5.82 13.28
C ASP A 197 -3.66 4.59 12.84
N HIS A 198 -3.38 4.48 11.54
CA HIS A 198 -2.57 3.41 10.98
C HIS A 198 -1.11 3.47 11.46
N LEU A 199 -0.48 4.65 11.41
CA LEU A 199 0.88 4.88 11.91
C LEU A 199 0.98 4.54 13.40
N GLU A 200 0.03 5.01 14.21
CA GLU A 200 0.02 4.70 15.64
C GLU A 200 -0.02 3.19 15.90
N ARG A 201 -0.93 2.47 15.24
CA ARG A 201 -1.05 1.02 15.38
C ARG A 201 0.21 0.31 14.89
N LYS A 202 0.69 0.62 13.69
CA LYS A 202 1.85 -0.03 13.06
C LYS A 202 3.10 0.13 13.92
N LEU A 203 3.38 1.34 14.39
CA LEU A 203 4.53 1.64 15.26
C LEU A 203 4.45 0.96 16.64
N ARG A 204 3.25 0.73 17.17
CA ARG A 204 3.08 -0.02 18.43
C ARG A 204 3.34 -1.52 18.24
N CYS A 205 2.96 -2.08 17.11
CA CYS A 205 3.15 -3.51 16.80
C CYS A 205 4.58 -3.84 16.35
N GLU A 206 5.23 -2.96 15.59
CA GLU A 206 6.55 -3.17 15.00
C GLU A 206 7.71 -2.59 15.83
N ASN A 207 7.49 -2.39 17.14
CA ASN A 207 8.46 -1.72 18.01
C ASN A 207 9.81 -2.47 17.99
N GLY A 208 10.83 -1.87 17.36
CA GLY A 208 12.18 -2.43 17.23
C GLY A 208 12.54 -3.00 15.85
N ILE A 209 11.62 -3.01 14.87
CA ILE A 209 11.94 -3.40 13.49
C ILE A 209 12.49 -2.18 12.73
N PRO A 210 13.69 -2.26 12.14
CA PRO A 210 14.22 -1.19 11.28
C PRO A 210 13.32 -1.03 10.05
N PHE A 211 12.78 0.17 9.84
CA PHE A 211 12.13 0.53 8.58
C PHE A 211 13.16 1.10 7.60
N PRO A 212 12.92 1.06 6.29
CA PRO A 212 13.81 1.64 5.30
C PRO A 212 13.98 3.16 5.49
N ASP A 213 15.22 3.65 5.47
CA ASP A 213 15.54 5.07 5.66
C ASP A 213 14.87 5.99 4.62
N ASP A 214 14.64 5.49 3.40
CA ASP A 214 13.96 6.24 2.34
C ASP A 214 12.49 6.51 2.70
N VAL A 215 11.79 5.56 3.32
CA VAL A 215 10.39 5.71 3.71
C VAL A 215 10.23 6.79 4.77
N HIS A 216 11.14 6.79 5.75
CA HIS A 216 11.08 7.74 6.84
C HIS A 216 11.29 9.17 6.36
N ASN A 217 12.28 9.38 5.50
CA ASN A 217 12.51 10.67 4.87
C ASN A 217 11.31 11.11 4.03
N ARG A 218 10.69 10.21 3.27
CA ARG A 218 9.45 10.50 2.52
C ARG A 218 8.32 10.97 3.44
N LEU A 219 8.10 10.29 4.57
CA LEU A 219 7.09 10.69 5.56
C LEU A 219 7.40 12.03 6.23
N LEU A 220 8.68 12.32 6.48
CA LEU A 220 9.11 13.61 7.03
C LEU A 220 8.89 14.78 6.07
N GLN A 221 9.00 14.54 4.76
CA GLN A 221 8.85 15.55 3.70
C GLN A 221 7.42 15.68 3.19
N ALA A 222 6.59 14.64 3.33
CA ALA A 222 5.23 14.63 2.82
C ALA A 222 4.35 15.69 3.50
N LYS A 223 3.62 16.46 2.70
CA LYS A 223 2.68 17.49 3.18
C LYS A 223 1.31 16.90 3.44
N PHE A 224 1.06 16.46 4.67
CA PHE A 224 -0.22 15.88 5.05
C PHE A 224 -0.82 16.48 6.32
N LEU A 225 -0.10 17.37 7.00
CA LEU A 225 -0.53 17.94 8.27
C LEU A 225 -1.34 19.22 8.06
N GLN A 226 -2.40 19.41 8.85
CA GLN A 226 -3.16 20.66 8.81
C GLN A 226 -2.51 21.67 9.75
N TYR A 227 -2.44 22.92 9.31
CA TYR A 227 -2.00 23.99 10.20
C TYR A 227 -3.17 24.47 11.06
N LEU A 228 -2.85 24.81 12.31
CA LEU A 228 -3.75 25.46 13.24
C LEU A 228 -3.94 26.89 12.77
N LYS A 229 -5.19 27.26 12.44
CA LYS A 229 -5.55 28.66 12.18
C LYS A 229 -5.48 29.46 13.47
N ASN A 230 -5.24 30.77 13.35
CA ASN A 230 -5.26 31.62 14.52
C ASN A 230 -6.59 31.49 15.25
N GLN A 231 -6.52 31.27 16.56
CA GLN A 231 -7.70 31.26 17.40
C GLN A 231 -8.15 32.71 17.54
N ARG A 232 -9.45 33.00 17.39
CA ARG A 232 -10.02 34.37 17.35
C ARG A 232 -9.72 35.26 18.57
N SER A 233 -8.94 34.79 19.54
CA SER A 233 -8.56 35.45 20.78
C SER A 233 -7.04 35.38 21.06
N PHE A 234 -6.20 35.05 20.06
CA PHE A 234 -4.76 35.10 20.23
C PHE A 234 -4.23 36.45 19.73
N PRO A 235 -3.54 37.23 20.58
CA PRO A 235 -3.25 38.65 20.31
C PRO A 235 -2.07 38.91 19.37
N LEU A 236 -1.28 37.88 19.05
CA LEU A 236 -0.07 38.02 18.24
C LEU A 236 -0.31 37.60 16.80
N SER A 237 0.58 38.04 15.90
CA SER A 237 0.62 37.53 14.54
C SER A 237 0.79 36.01 14.55
N TRP A 238 0.17 35.35 13.56
CA TRP A 238 0.09 33.91 13.51
C TRP A 238 0.59 33.41 12.17
N LYS A 239 1.72 32.70 12.16
CA LYS A 239 2.37 32.24 10.93
C LYS A 239 1.44 31.42 10.06
N GLY A 240 0.59 30.59 10.66
CA GLY A 240 -0.40 29.78 9.94
C GLY A 240 -1.39 30.59 9.09
N ASP A 241 -1.66 31.86 9.42
CA ASP A 241 -2.56 32.70 8.63
C ASP A 241 -1.89 33.17 7.34
N GLU A 242 -0.56 33.30 7.32
CA GLU A 242 0.24 33.63 6.13
C GLU A 242 0.35 32.46 5.15
N VAL A 243 0.12 31.23 5.61
CA VAL A 243 0.19 29.99 4.79
C VAL A 243 -1.06 29.83 3.90
N GLN A 244 -2.00 30.79 3.94
CA GLN A 244 -3.16 30.81 3.04
C GLN A 244 -2.77 31.33 1.65
N THR A 245 -2.70 30.44 0.65
CA THR A 245 -2.60 30.81 -0.77
C THR A 245 -3.88 30.43 -1.52
N GLY A 246 -4.70 31.42 -1.87
CA GLY A 246 -5.88 31.24 -2.74
C GLY A 246 -7.03 30.44 -2.11
N THR A 247 -7.70 29.59 -2.89
CA THR A 247 -8.90 28.83 -2.51
C THR A 247 -8.61 27.48 -1.81
N GLY A 248 -7.34 27.08 -1.70
CA GLY A 248 -6.94 25.79 -1.13
C GLY A 248 -6.24 25.91 0.23
N THR A 249 -6.51 24.97 1.15
CA THR A 249 -5.79 24.86 2.42
C THR A 249 -4.41 24.27 2.17
N VAL A 250 -3.32 25.00 2.39
CA VAL A 250 -1.97 24.43 2.29
C VAL A 250 -1.73 23.44 3.44
N LEU A 251 -1.15 22.28 3.14
CA LEU A 251 -0.74 21.29 4.15
C LEU A 251 0.74 21.43 4.47
N LEU A 252 1.11 21.00 5.68
CA LEU A 252 2.47 21.02 6.20
C LEU A 252 3.07 19.63 6.22
N SER A 253 4.38 19.58 6.09
CA SER A 253 5.23 18.44 6.41
C SER A 253 5.66 18.46 7.88
N PRO A 254 6.00 17.30 8.47
CA PRO A 254 6.58 17.24 9.80
C PRO A 254 7.80 18.14 9.99
N ILE A 255 8.64 18.28 8.97
CA ILE A 255 9.88 19.07 9.05
C ILE A 255 9.67 20.58 8.90
N GLU A 256 8.46 21.05 8.59
CA GLU A 256 8.20 22.50 8.48
C GLU A 256 7.22 22.98 9.55
N SER A 257 6.90 22.12 10.53
CA SER A 257 5.84 22.41 11.50
C SER A 257 6.26 22.12 12.94
N PHE A 258 5.50 22.70 13.88
CA PHE A 258 5.63 22.46 15.32
C PHE A 258 4.33 21.95 15.92
N LEU A 259 4.43 21.17 16.99
CA LEU A 259 3.26 20.75 17.75
C LEU A 259 2.65 21.92 18.52
N LYS A 260 1.34 21.83 18.79
CA LYS A 260 0.57 22.80 19.58
C LYS A 260 1.18 23.11 20.96
N SER A 261 1.94 22.18 21.55
CA SER A 261 2.66 22.39 22.81
C SER A 261 3.73 23.48 22.74
N LYS A 262 4.23 23.80 21.54
CA LYS A 262 5.22 24.85 21.32
C LYS A 262 4.61 26.19 20.89
N LYS A 263 3.27 26.30 20.84
CA LYS A 263 2.59 27.47 20.26
C LYS A 263 3.04 28.80 20.85
N TYR A 264 3.27 28.86 22.15
CA TYR A 264 3.67 30.09 22.85
C TYR A 264 5.11 30.54 22.59
N LEU A 265 5.89 29.73 21.88
CA LEU A 265 7.30 29.99 21.59
C LEU A 265 7.57 30.27 20.10
N VAL A 266 6.69 29.83 19.20
CA VAL A 266 6.98 29.80 17.76
C VAL A 266 5.82 30.27 16.87
N CYS A 267 4.62 30.56 17.40
CA CYS A 267 3.46 30.83 16.55
C CYS A 267 3.62 32.04 15.62
N CYS A 268 4.50 32.99 15.96
CA CYS A 268 4.80 34.15 15.11
C CYS A 268 5.78 33.83 13.97
N SER A 269 6.60 32.78 14.10
CA SER A 269 7.67 32.46 13.14
C SER A 269 7.39 31.19 12.33
N GLU A 270 6.73 30.21 12.94
CA GLU A 270 6.58 28.84 12.43
C GLU A 270 5.13 28.37 12.48
N PRO A 271 4.68 27.56 11.51
CA PRO A 271 3.32 27.05 11.50
C PRO A 271 3.16 25.90 12.51
N ILE A 272 1.97 25.84 13.12
CA ILE A 272 1.63 24.88 14.18
C ILE A 272 0.66 23.85 13.63
N VAL A 273 0.84 22.58 13.98
CA VAL A 273 -0.07 21.49 13.60
C VAL A 273 -1.39 21.59 14.36
N ASP A 274 -2.53 21.47 13.68
CA ASP A 274 -3.87 21.50 14.28
C ASP A 274 -4.30 20.15 14.87
N GLN A 275 -3.91 19.06 14.21
CA GLN A 275 -4.31 17.73 14.66
C GLN A 275 -3.53 17.24 15.89
N PHE A 276 -4.17 16.35 16.64
CA PHE A 276 -3.49 15.54 17.63
C PHE A 276 -2.54 14.54 16.93
N VAL A 277 -1.30 14.49 17.40
CA VAL A 277 -0.27 13.53 16.96
C VAL A 277 0.03 12.61 18.14
N PRO A 278 -0.24 11.30 18.07
CA PRO A 278 0.06 10.37 19.17
C PRO A 278 1.55 10.32 19.49
N THR A 279 1.93 10.12 20.76
CA THR A 279 3.34 10.20 21.22
C THR A 279 4.29 9.29 20.44
N VAL A 280 3.85 8.08 20.07
CA VAL A 280 4.68 7.16 19.26
C VAL A 280 4.95 7.73 17.86
N VAL A 281 3.94 8.37 17.27
CA VAL A 281 4.03 9.04 15.96
C VAL A 281 4.85 10.33 16.08
N GLN A 282 4.77 11.04 17.21
CA GLN A 282 5.59 12.24 17.44
C GLN A 282 7.09 11.92 17.39
N LYS A 283 7.52 10.85 18.09
CA LYS A 283 8.91 10.39 18.08
C LYS A 283 9.33 9.93 16.69
N PHE A 284 8.46 9.18 16.03
CA PHE A 284 8.71 8.70 14.67
C PHE A 284 8.87 9.87 13.68
N LEU A 285 8.02 10.90 13.75
CA LEU A 285 8.10 12.08 12.89
C LEU A 285 9.05 13.18 13.41
N HIS A 286 9.91 12.86 14.38
CA HIS A 286 10.92 13.77 14.94
C HIS A 286 10.37 15.07 15.56
N PHE A 287 9.10 15.11 15.96
CA PHE A 287 8.54 16.26 16.65
C PHE A 287 9.16 16.48 18.04
N ASP A 288 9.64 15.43 18.69
CA ASP A 288 10.35 15.47 19.97
C ASP A 288 11.74 16.12 19.85
N LYS A 289 12.39 15.95 18.68
CA LYS A 289 13.67 16.58 18.35
C LYS A 289 13.52 18.05 17.96
N ARG A 290 12.32 18.50 17.57
CA ARG A 290 12.04 19.91 17.23
C ARG A 290 11.81 20.75 18.47
N GLN A 291 12.86 21.48 18.87
CA GLN A 291 12.80 22.47 19.94
C GLN A 291 12.76 23.89 19.38
N ALA A 292 12.15 24.81 20.13
CA ALA A 292 12.19 26.23 19.78
C ALA A 292 13.63 26.75 19.92
N THR A 293 14.10 27.50 18.92
CA THR A 293 15.42 28.11 18.94
C THR A 293 15.36 29.49 19.59
N PHE A 294 16.51 30.06 19.91
CA PHE A 294 16.62 31.43 20.39
C PHE A 294 16.00 32.44 19.40
N GLU A 295 16.16 32.21 18.10
CA GLU A 295 15.58 33.06 17.05
C GLU A 295 14.05 33.05 17.05
N HIS A 296 13.43 31.88 17.22
CA HIS A 296 11.98 31.78 17.35
C HIS A 296 11.48 32.57 18.56
N VAL A 297 12.10 32.36 19.73
CA VAL A 297 11.70 33.03 20.97
C VAL A 297 11.90 34.54 20.87
N SER A 298 13.01 34.99 20.27
CA SER A 298 13.27 36.41 20.04
C SER A 298 12.22 37.04 19.14
N THR A 299 11.86 36.37 18.04
CA THR A 299 10.81 36.82 17.12
C THR A 299 9.47 36.93 17.85
N GLN A 300 9.11 35.89 18.62
CA GLN A 300 7.88 35.83 19.41
C GLN A 300 7.80 36.99 20.43
N LEU A 301 8.88 37.27 21.16
CA LEU A 301 8.95 38.35 22.14
C LEU A 301 8.91 39.74 21.49
N ASN A 302 9.55 39.92 20.34
CA ASN A 302 9.52 41.19 19.61
C ASN A 302 8.09 41.55 19.16
N VAL A 303 7.34 40.56 18.65
CA VAL A 303 5.93 40.76 18.28
C VAL A 303 5.08 41.05 19.53
N ALA A 304 5.30 40.31 20.62
CA ALA A 304 4.60 40.53 21.88
C ALA A 304 4.84 41.94 22.46
N ALA A 305 6.09 42.41 22.47
CA ALA A 305 6.44 43.75 22.94
C ALA A 305 5.85 44.88 22.09
N SER A 306 5.55 44.59 20.81
CA SER A 306 4.95 45.55 19.88
C SER A 306 3.42 45.56 19.93
N THR A 307 2.80 44.66 20.69
CA THR A 307 1.34 44.54 20.78
C THR A 307 0.78 45.58 21.76
N ASN A 308 -0.29 46.28 21.37
CA ASN A 308 -0.95 47.27 22.22
C ASN A 308 -1.72 46.57 23.35
N THR A 309 -1.12 46.47 24.53
CA THR A 309 -1.73 45.82 25.69
C THR A 309 -3.00 46.51 26.19
N GLY A 310 -3.19 47.80 25.87
CA GLY A 310 -4.37 48.57 26.30
C GLY A 310 -5.66 48.25 25.53
N SER A 311 -5.56 47.57 24.37
CA SER A 311 -6.71 47.17 23.56
C SER A 311 -7.09 45.70 23.71
N LEU A 312 -6.35 44.92 24.49
CA LEU A 312 -6.58 43.48 24.65
C LEU A 312 -7.71 43.21 25.64
N ASP A 313 -8.55 42.23 25.32
CA ASP A 313 -9.49 41.69 26.29
C ASP A 313 -8.79 40.81 27.36
N SER A 314 -9.56 40.32 28.34
CA SER A 314 -9.01 39.49 29.41
C SER A 314 -8.43 38.16 28.92
N CYS A 315 -8.98 37.57 27.86
CA CYS A 315 -8.54 36.29 27.30
C CYS A 315 -7.24 36.48 26.51
N GLU A 316 -7.19 37.52 25.68
CA GLU A 316 -6.02 37.93 24.91
C GLU A 316 -4.86 38.29 25.82
N SER A 317 -5.12 39.06 26.89
CA SER A 317 -4.11 39.40 27.91
C SER A 317 -3.53 38.14 28.58
N GLN A 318 -4.37 37.14 28.85
CA GLN A 318 -3.92 35.85 29.38
C GLN A 318 -3.05 35.10 28.37
N GLN A 319 -3.42 35.07 27.08
CA GLN A 319 -2.58 34.44 26.05
C GLN A 319 -1.22 35.13 25.92
N LEU A 320 -1.18 36.47 25.98
CA LEU A 320 0.07 37.24 25.97
C LEU A 320 0.93 36.92 27.20
N HIS A 321 0.32 36.79 28.38
CA HIS A 321 1.02 36.40 29.59
C HIS A 321 1.67 35.01 29.45
N GLU A 322 0.96 34.03 28.89
CA GLU A 322 1.50 32.69 28.62
C GLU A 322 2.68 32.71 27.64
N VAL A 323 2.67 33.58 26.63
CA VAL A 323 3.81 33.79 25.72
C VAL A 323 5.04 34.26 26.50
N CYS A 324 4.90 35.32 27.30
CA CYS A 324 6.00 35.86 28.10
C CYS A 324 6.53 34.83 29.12
N LEU A 325 5.64 34.10 29.79
CA LEU A 325 6.00 33.04 30.73
C LEU A 325 6.74 31.89 30.05
N ALA A 326 6.28 31.46 28.87
CA ALA A 326 6.91 30.37 28.11
C ALA A 326 8.32 30.77 27.68
N ALA A 327 8.50 31.99 27.18
CA ALA A 327 9.81 32.50 26.79
C ALA A 327 10.79 32.59 27.99
N TYR A 328 10.32 33.10 29.14
CA TYR A 328 11.13 33.21 30.35
C TYR A 328 11.57 31.85 30.91
N LYS A 329 10.78 30.79 30.75
CA LYS A 329 11.16 29.44 31.18
C LYS A 329 12.26 28.80 30.33
N LEU A 330 12.53 29.37 29.15
CA LEU A 330 13.48 28.84 28.17
C LEU A 330 14.84 29.55 28.21
N SER A 331 14.89 30.74 28.83
CA SER A 331 16.10 31.51 29.14
C SER A 331 16.76 31.04 30.44
#